data_AF-A0A6B9Z1M7-F1
#
_entry.id   AF-A0A6B9Z1M7-F1
#
_cell.length_a   1.000
_cell.length_b   1.000
_cell.length_c   1.000
_cell.angle_alpha   90.00
_cell.angle_beta   90.00
_cell.angle_gamma   90.00
#
_symmetry.space_group_name_H-M   'P 1'
#
loop_
_entity.id
_entity.type
_entity.pdbx_description
1 polymer ?
#
loop_
_entity_poly.entity_id
_entity_poly.type
_entity_poly.pdbx_seq_one_letter_code
_entity_poly.pdbx_strand_id
1 'polypeptide(L)'
;MSISLHHIWKVYKIFGKNALKDNSGDEVESLTAWRENLFIKIILYSTPASLVALIPSVIILLNKGHVFIPAYDVFAIITIPAISLNQRIKTSFKKLYVVIVFYVLAIIVMVSLGSFGMGSIYLLALAVFITLLFNGRAILLSLVVNFGIYLFFAGVIYFRLFNSPLIAMYPLDTWVFITSNFIFLNIAVVIVLRHIIIGLEKNIIKEARLRHNLQRRIAETTALNAQLTETESHYKSLFFRNPSPMWIFDPDTLQFLQVNGAAIRQYGFTREEFNTMTIKDIRPPEKIGNLIETLEQLDHNVPSISTVIHKAKNGKEFHVEVRCSSIVYRGKSERLVIARDITESILYTQAIEKQNTQLREIAYMQSHIVRAPLCRILGLIPMINADSDSEVNKEIISFLETSAQELDSVIKAIVDRTENTDIDLKQ
;
A
#
# COMPACT_ATOMS: atom_id res chain seq x y z
N MET A 1 -27.45 -52.72 -14.67
CA MET A 1 -26.67 -51.47 -14.87
C MET A 1 -27.59 -50.29 -14.57
N SER A 2 -27.82 -49.98 -13.28
CA SER A 2 -28.69 -48.87 -12.87
C SER A 2 -27.87 -47.58 -12.88
N ILE A 3 -27.97 -46.82 -13.97
CA ILE A 3 -27.46 -45.45 -13.98
C ILE A 3 -28.33 -44.68 -12.98
N SER A 4 -27.75 -44.28 -11.84
CA SER A 4 -28.51 -43.56 -10.83
C SER A 4 -28.96 -42.21 -11.40
N LEU A 5 -30.20 -41.81 -11.08
CA LEU A 5 -30.79 -40.53 -11.52
C LEU A 5 -29.86 -39.34 -11.20
N HIS A 6 -29.10 -39.46 -10.11
CA HIS A 6 -28.11 -38.49 -9.67
C HIS A 6 -26.93 -38.34 -10.65
N HIS A 7 -26.48 -39.43 -11.26
CA HIS A 7 -25.39 -39.41 -12.24
C HIS A 7 -25.82 -38.73 -13.55
N ILE A 8 -27.01 -39.05 -14.05
CA ILE A 8 -27.59 -38.41 -15.25
C ILE A 8 -27.76 -36.91 -15.03
N TRP A 9 -28.26 -36.51 -13.84
CA TRP A 9 -28.42 -35.10 -13.46
C TRP A 9 -27.09 -34.34 -13.43
N LYS A 10 -26.03 -34.97 -12.89
CA LYS A 10 -24.70 -34.37 -12.79
C LYS A 10 -24.08 -34.17 -14.18
N VAL A 11 -24.17 -35.17 -15.05
CA VAL A 11 -23.67 -35.09 -16.45
C VAL A 11 -24.43 -34.00 -17.23
N TYR A 12 -25.76 -33.96 -17.10
CA TYR A 12 -26.60 -32.96 -17.73
C TYR A 12 -26.28 -31.52 -17.28
N LYS A 13 -26.04 -31.31 -15.97
CA LYS A 13 -25.62 -30.01 -15.43
C LYS A 13 -24.23 -29.57 -15.91
N ILE A 14 -23.30 -30.51 -16.05
CA ILE A 14 -21.95 -30.25 -16.59
C ILE A 14 -22.03 -29.87 -18.07
N PHE A 15 -22.86 -30.57 -18.85
CA PHE A 15 -23.09 -30.25 -20.26
C PHE A 15 -23.67 -28.83 -20.44
N GLY A 16 -24.68 -28.46 -19.64
CA GLY A 16 -25.22 -27.10 -19.63
C GLY A 16 -24.20 -26.03 -19.21
N LYS A 17 -23.29 -26.35 -18.28
CA LYS A 17 -22.20 -25.45 -17.85
C LYS A 17 -21.11 -25.27 -18.91
N ASN A 18 -20.81 -26.30 -19.70
CA ASN A 18 -19.84 -26.22 -20.78
C ASN A 18 -20.38 -25.45 -22.00
N ALA A 19 -21.70 -25.44 -22.22
CA ALA A 19 -22.34 -24.60 -23.23
C ALA A 19 -22.29 -23.08 -22.93
N LEU A 20 -21.90 -22.69 -21.71
CA LEU A 20 -21.73 -21.31 -21.25
C LEU A 20 -20.31 -20.75 -21.43
N LYS A 21 -19.32 -21.57 -21.82
CA LYS A 21 -17.89 -21.23 -21.69
C LYS A 21 -17.32 -20.29 -22.76
N ASP A 22 -18.14 -19.72 -23.63
CA ASP A 22 -17.71 -18.76 -24.64
C ASP A 22 -18.23 -17.36 -24.29
N ASN A 23 -17.31 -16.40 -24.04
CA ASN A 23 -17.51 -14.96 -23.83
C ASN A 23 -17.74 -14.39 -22.40
N SER A 24 -16.99 -14.81 -21.38
CA SER A 24 -16.83 -13.98 -20.17
C SER A 24 -15.38 -13.93 -19.70
N GLY A 25 -14.53 -13.27 -20.49
CA GLY A 25 -13.31 -12.68 -19.95
C GLY A 25 -13.68 -11.46 -19.12
N ASP A 26 -13.47 -11.56 -17.79
CA ASP A 26 -13.26 -10.51 -16.78
C ASP A 26 -14.04 -9.19 -16.77
N GLU A 27 -15.03 -8.96 -17.61
CA GLU A 27 -15.82 -7.73 -17.58
C GLU A 27 -17.10 -7.91 -16.77
N VAL A 28 -17.09 -7.27 -15.60
CA VAL A 28 -18.23 -6.78 -14.79
C VAL A 28 -19.60 -7.21 -15.34
N GLU A 29 -20.23 -8.16 -14.65
CA GLU A 29 -21.67 -8.44 -14.55
C GLU A 29 -22.58 -7.61 -15.49
N SER A 30 -22.47 -7.81 -16.80
CA SER A 30 -23.39 -7.16 -17.72
C SER A 30 -24.76 -7.83 -17.57
N LEU A 31 -25.83 -7.03 -17.52
CA LEU A 31 -27.20 -7.55 -17.45
C LEU A 31 -27.48 -8.56 -18.58
N THR A 32 -26.83 -8.36 -19.73
CA THR A 32 -26.84 -9.28 -20.87
C THR A 32 -26.30 -10.66 -20.49
N ALA A 33 -25.11 -10.73 -19.90
CA ALA A 33 -24.53 -11.99 -19.43
C ALA A 33 -25.40 -12.67 -18.36
N TRP A 34 -25.96 -11.90 -17.42
CA TRP A 34 -26.90 -12.43 -16.43
C TRP A 34 -28.15 -13.03 -17.10
N ARG A 35 -28.74 -12.36 -18.09
CA ARG A 35 -29.92 -12.85 -18.84
C ARG A 35 -29.61 -14.09 -19.66
N GLU A 36 -28.41 -14.20 -20.22
CA GLU A 36 -27.98 -15.40 -20.95
C GLU A 36 -27.80 -16.60 -20.02
N ASN A 37 -27.20 -16.37 -18.86
CA ASN A 37 -27.09 -17.38 -17.81
C ASN A 37 -28.48 -17.80 -17.29
N LEU A 38 -29.38 -16.84 -17.09
CA LEU A 38 -30.76 -17.09 -16.69
C LEU A 38 -31.49 -17.95 -17.73
N PHE A 39 -31.37 -17.64 -19.02
CA PHE A 39 -31.98 -18.43 -20.10
C PHE A 39 -31.53 -19.90 -20.05
N ILE A 40 -30.22 -20.15 -19.98
CA ILE A 40 -29.67 -21.51 -19.96
C ILE A 40 -30.13 -22.26 -18.71
N LYS A 41 -30.13 -21.60 -17.55
CA LYS A 41 -30.66 -22.19 -16.31
C LYS A 41 -32.14 -22.56 -16.44
N ILE A 42 -32.97 -21.68 -17.00
CA ILE A 42 -34.39 -21.97 -17.21
C ILE A 42 -34.55 -23.22 -18.06
N ILE A 43 -33.89 -23.31 -19.22
CA ILE A 43 -33.98 -24.48 -20.10
C ILE A 43 -33.45 -25.75 -19.42
N LEU A 44 -32.33 -25.64 -18.70
CA LEU A 44 -31.74 -26.77 -17.98
C LEU A 44 -32.74 -27.34 -16.96
N TYR A 45 -33.36 -26.49 -16.14
CA TYR A 45 -34.29 -26.94 -15.10
C TYR A 45 -35.68 -27.29 -15.65
N SER A 46 -36.13 -26.64 -16.72
CA SER A 46 -37.46 -26.88 -17.30
C SER A 46 -37.53 -28.19 -18.08
N THR A 47 -36.47 -28.61 -18.78
CA THR A 47 -36.51 -29.78 -19.67
C THR A 47 -36.85 -31.10 -18.93
N PRO A 48 -36.24 -31.42 -17.78
CA PRO A 48 -36.61 -32.60 -17.00
C PRO A 48 -38.03 -32.50 -16.41
N ALA A 49 -38.43 -31.30 -15.96
CA ALA A 49 -39.76 -31.06 -15.45
C ALA A 49 -40.84 -31.24 -16.54
N SER A 50 -40.57 -30.78 -17.76
CA SER A 50 -41.47 -30.95 -18.90
C SER A 50 -41.63 -32.41 -19.32
N LEU A 51 -40.59 -33.23 -19.20
CA LEU A 51 -40.67 -34.69 -19.47
C LEU A 51 -41.62 -35.38 -18.49
N VAL A 52 -41.60 -35.00 -17.21
CA VAL A 52 -42.54 -35.55 -16.20
C VAL A 52 -43.97 -35.11 -16.50
N ALA A 53 -44.16 -33.84 -16.88
CA ALA A 53 -45.49 -33.31 -17.23
C ALA A 53 -46.07 -33.91 -18.53
N LEU A 54 -45.20 -34.33 -19.46
CA LEU A 54 -45.60 -34.88 -20.76
C LEU A 54 -46.38 -36.19 -20.63
N ILE A 55 -45.95 -37.08 -19.74
CA ILE A 55 -46.51 -38.44 -19.61
C ILE A 55 -48.03 -38.43 -19.36
N PRO A 56 -48.54 -37.78 -18.30
CA PRO A 56 -49.99 -37.72 -18.07
C PRO A 56 -50.72 -36.92 -19.15
N SER A 57 -50.11 -35.85 -19.68
CA SER A 57 -50.71 -35.02 -20.74
C SER A 57 -51.01 -35.84 -21.99
N VAL A 58 -50.02 -36.58 -22.49
CA VAL A 58 -50.14 -37.39 -23.72
C VAL A 58 -51.17 -38.50 -23.54
N ILE A 59 -51.14 -39.21 -22.41
CA ILE A 59 -52.09 -40.30 -22.13
C ILE A 59 -53.53 -39.78 -22.12
N ILE A 60 -53.79 -38.68 -21.41
CA ILE A 60 -55.14 -38.13 -21.28
C ILE A 60 -55.64 -37.58 -22.64
N LEU A 61 -54.79 -36.87 -23.38
CA LEU A 61 -55.17 -36.23 -24.64
C LEU A 61 -55.40 -37.23 -25.78
N LEU A 62 -54.60 -38.30 -25.85
CA LEU A 62 -54.83 -39.39 -26.81
C LEU A 62 -56.13 -40.12 -26.52
N ASN A 63 -56.46 -40.37 -25.24
CA ASN A 63 -57.73 -40.98 -24.85
C ASN A 63 -58.95 -40.11 -25.19
N LYS A 64 -58.77 -38.78 -25.24
CA LYS A 64 -59.81 -37.82 -25.68
C LYS A 64 -59.86 -37.63 -27.20
N GLY A 65 -59.04 -38.34 -27.98
CA GLY A 65 -59.01 -38.25 -29.45
C GLY A 65 -58.26 -37.03 -30.01
N HIS A 66 -57.55 -36.25 -29.17
CA HIS A 66 -56.75 -35.11 -29.64
C HIS A 66 -55.33 -35.56 -30.01
N VAL A 67 -55.03 -35.64 -31.30
CA VAL A 67 -53.72 -36.11 -31.80
C VAL A 67 -52.70 -34.98 -31.96
N PHE A 68 -53.14 -33.77 -32.30
CA PHE A 68 -52.24 -32.67 -32.63
C PHE A 68 -51.47 -32.09 -31.44
N ILE A 69 -52.12 -31.93 -30.28
CA ILE A 69 -51.50 -31.38 -29.06
C ILE A 69 -50.36 -32.28 -28.55
N PRO A 70 -50.58 -33.59 -28.29
CA PRO A 70 -49.50 -34.45 -27.78
C PRO A 70 -48.34 -34.59 -28.78
N ALA A 71 -48.63 -34.58 -30.09
CA ALA A 71 -47.57 -34.57 -31.11
C ALA A 71 -46.71 -33.29 -31.03
N TYR A 72 -47.34 -32.14 -30.82
CA TYR A 72 -46.63 -30.87 -30.67
C TYR A 72 -45.84 -30.78 -29.35
N ASP A 73 -46.39 -31.27 -28.24
CA ASP A 73 -45.69 -31.30 -26.95
C ASP A 73 -44.41 -32.15 -27.02
N VAL A 74 -44.47 -33.32 -27.67
CA VAL A 74 -43.29 -34.16 -27.94
C VAL A 74 -42.27 -33.41 -28.80
N PHE A 75 -42.73 -32.74 -29.87
CA PHE A 75 -41.87 -31.93 -30.73
C PHE A 75 -41.16 -30.81 -29.94
N ALA A 76 -41.88 -30.06 -29.12
CA ALA A 76 -41.34 -28.95 -28.33
C ALA A 76 -40.29 -29.43 -27.31
N ILE A 77 -40.58 -30.52 -26.58
CA ILE A 77 -39.68 -31.07 -25.55
C ILE A 77 -38.37 -31.62 -26.15
N ILE A 78 -38.38 -32.10 -27.39
CA ILE A 78 -37.17 -32.56 -28.07
C ILE A 78 -36.37 -31.39 -28.65
N THR A 79 -37.06 -30.46 -29.34
CA THR A 79 -36.38 -29.42 -30.13
C THR A 79 -35.86 -28.25 -29.29
N ILE A 80 -36.57 -27.86 -28.23
CA ILE A 80 -36.15 -26.78 -27.32
C ILE A 80 -34.76 -27.04 -26.73
N PRO A 81 -34.49 -28.18 -26.06
CA PRO A 81 -33.16 -28.46 -25.52
C PRO A 81 -32.13 -28.70 -26.63
N ALA A 82 -32.51 -29.36 -27.74
CA ALA A 82 -31.60 -29.63 -28.85
C ALA A 82 -31.03 -28.34 -29.47
N ILE A 83 -31.85 -27.30 -29.66
CA ILE A 83 -31.43 -26.01 -30.21
C ILE A 83 -30.78 -25.14 -29.13
N SER A 84 -31.34 -25.11 -27.92
CA SER A 84 -30.87 -24.21 -26.86
C SER A 84 -29.50 -24.62 -26.31
N LEU A 85 -29.19 -25.92 -26.26
CA LEU A 85 -27.89 -26.43 -25.80
C LEU A 85 -26.85 -26.52 -26.92
N ASN A 86 -27.22 -26.28 -28.18
CA ASN A 86 -26.29 -26.32 -29.30
C ASN A 86 -25.36 -25.11 -29.28
N GLN A 87 -24.05 -25.35 -29.14
CA GLN A 87 -23.05 -24.29 -29.05
C GLN A 87 -22.85 -23.50 -30.36
N ARG A 88 -23.22 -24.07 -31.51
CA ARG A 88 -23.02 -23.42 -32.84
C ARG A 88 -24.03 -22.32 -33.14
N ILE A 89 -25.12 -22.23 -32.37
CA ILE A 89 -26.24 -21.33 -32.64
C ILE A 89 -26.10 -20.08 -31.78
N LYS A 90 -26.26 -18.90 -32.39
CA LYS A 90 -26.25 -17.60 -31.69
C LYS A 90 -27.34 -17.54 -30.61
N THR A 91 -27.01 -16.99 -29.44
CA THR A 91 -27.93 -16.91 -28.28
C THR A 91 -29.24 -16.19 -28.58
N SER A 92 -29.21 -15.14 -29.41
CA SER A 92 -30.41 -14.43 -29.85
C SER A 92 -31.38 -15.33 -30.63
N PHE A 93 -30.85 -16.22 -31.47
CA PHE A 93 -31.66 -17.16 -32.26
C PHE A 93 -32.27 -18.25 -31.36
N LYS A 94 -31.50 -18.77 -30.40
CA LYS A 94 -31.99 -19.75 -29.41
C LYS A 94 -33.20 -19.21 -28.65
N LYS A 95 -33.08 -17.99 -28.11
CA LYS A 95 -34.15 -17.34 -27.35
C LYS A 95 -35.39 -17.11 -28.24
N LEU A 96 -35.19 -16.64 -29.47
CA LEU A 96 -36.29 -16.41 -30.41
C LEU A 96 -37.01 -17.72 -30.78
N TYR A 97 -36.27 -18.79 -31.03
CA TYR A 97 -36.84 -20.10 -31.33
C TYR A 97 -37.74 -20.61 -30.21
N VAL A 98 -37.27 -20.55 -28.96
CA VAL A 98 -38.06 -20.95 -27.80
C VAL A 98 -39.35 -20.13 -27.68
N VAL A 99 -39.26 -18.81 -27.91
CA VAL A 99 -40.44 -17.93 -27.91
C VAL A 99 -41.45 -18.33 -29.00
N ILE A 100 -40.99 -18.63 -30.22
CA ILE A 100 -41.86 -19.07 -31.32
C ILE A 100 -42.56 -20.39 -30.97
N VAL A 101 -41.83 -21.37 -30.42
CA VAL A 101 -42.42 -22.67 -30.02
C VAL A 101 -43.52 -22.48 -28.98
N PHE A 102 -43.31 -21.62 -27.97
CA PHE A 102 -44.35 -21.34 -26.98
C PHE A 102 -45.55 -20.56 -27.54
N TYR A 103 -45.34 -19.64 -28.49
CA TYR A 103 -46.45 -18.95 -29.17
C TYR A 103 -47.32 -19.92 -29.96
N VAL A 104 -46.71 -20.83 -30.72
CA VAL A 104 -47.43 -21.84 -31.49
C VAL A 104 -48.17 -22.79 -30.55
N LEU A 105 -47.54 -23.22 -29.44
CA LEU A 105 -48.23 -24.02 -28.41
C LEU A 105 -49.46 -23.30 -27.86
N ALA A 106 -49.33 -22.01 -27.51
CA ALA A 106 -50.44 -21.22 -26.99
C ALA A 106 -51.62 -21.16 -27.97
N ILE A 107 -51.34 -20.98 -29.27
CA ILE A 107 -52.35 -20.98 -30.33
C ILE A 107 -52.99 -22.37 -30.50
N ILE A 108 -52.20 -23.45 -30.52
CA ILE A 108 -52.70 -24.82 -30.65
C ILE A 108 -53.64 -25.16 -29.49
N VAL A 109 -53.24 -24.84 -28.25
CA VAL A 109 -54.07 -25.04 -27.06
C VAL A 109 -55.35 -24.22 -27.14
N MET A 110 -55.25 -22.97 -27.58
CA MET A 110 -56.39 -22.06 -27.73
C MET A 110 -57.42 -22.58 -28.76
N VAL A 111 -56.97 -23.12 -29.89
CA VAL A 111 -57.84 -23.71 -30.94
C VAL A 111 -58.43 -25.06 -30.50
N SER A 112 -57.64 -25.91 -29.83
CA SER A 112 -57.95 -27.34 -29.69
C SER A 112 -58.69 -27.71 -28.41
N LEU A 113 -58.40 -27.05 -27.28
CA LEU A 113 -58.99 -27.37 -25.97
C LEU A 113 -60.16 -26.45 -25.60
N GLY A 114 -60.49 -25.47 -26.45
CA GLY A 114 -61.45 -24.42 -26.13
C GLY A 114 -60.92 -23.46 -25.04
N SER A 115 -61.56 -22.29 -24.91
CA SER A 115 -61.06 -21.18 -24.08
C SER A 115 -61.42 -21.27 -22.60
N PHE A 116 -61.12 -22.38 -21.93
CA PHE A 116 -60.97 -22.34 -20.47
C PHE A 116 -59.60 -21.77 -20.10
N GLY A 117 -59.32 -20.53 -20.52
CA GLY A 117 -58.17 -19.71 -20.08
C GLY A 117 -56.75 -20.23 -20.38
N MET A 118 -56.55 -21.50 -20.75
CA MET A 118 -55.22 -22.12 -20.81
C MET A 118 -54.30 -21.46 -21.82
N GLY A 119 -54.76 -21.18 -23.05
CA GLY A 119 -53.97 -20.46 -24.06
C GLY A 119 -53.57 -19.04 -23.61
N SER A 120 -54.48 -18.32 -22.94
CA SER A 120 -54.22 -16.99 -22.41
C SER A 120 -53.20 -17.00 -21.26
N ILE A 121 -53.19 -18.05 -20.44
CA ILE A 121 -52.17 -18.26 -19.39
C ILE A 121 -50.79 -18.48 -20.02
N TYR A 122 -50.70 -19.25 -21.13
CA TYR A 122 -49.44 -19.40 -21.86
C TYR A 122 -48.94 -18.06 -22.44
N LEU A 123 -49.83 -17.25 -23.02
CA LEU A 123 -49.45 -15.91 -23.52
C LEU A 123 -48.97 -14.97 -22.40
N LEU A 124 -49.59 -15.03 -21.22
CA LEU A 124 -49.15 -14.29 -20.04
C LEU A 124 -47.78 -14.76 -19.55
N ALA A 125 -47.59 -16.08 -19.40
CA ALA A 125 -46.30 -16.65 -19.00
C ALA A 125 -45.19 -16.31 -20.02
N LEU A 126 -45.54 -16.26 -21.30
CA LEU A 126 -44.62 -15.89 -22.35
C LEU A 126 -44.21 -14.41 -22.30
N ALA A 127 -45.13 -13.51 -21.95
CA ALA A 127 -44.79 -12.10 -21.73
C ALA A 127 -43.82 -11.92 -20.56
N VAL A 128 -43.99 -12.67 -19.47
CA VAL A 128 -43.04 -12.73 -18.33
C VAL A 128 -41.68 -13.24 -18.82
N PHE A 129 -41.66 -14.35 -19.55
CA PHE A 129 -40.43 -14.96 -20.07
C PHE A 129 -39.66 -14.01 -21.00
N ILE A 130 -40.36 -13.33 -21.91
CA ILE A 130 -39.74 -12.35 -22.83
C ILE A 130 -39.18 -11.16 -22.03
N THR A 131 -39.91 -10.66 -21.03
CA THR A 131 -39.47 -9.54 -20.18
C THR A 131 -38.19 -9.86 -19.40
N LEU A 132 -38.06 -11.10 -18.91
CA LEU A 132 -36.88 -11.55 -18.19
C LEU A 132 -35.65 -11.72 -19.11
N LEU A 133 -35.85 -12.15 -20.36
CA LEU A 133 -34.75 -12.61 -21.22
C LEU A 133 -34.31 -11.62 -22.29
N PHE A 134 -35.20 -10.74 -22.74
CA PHE A 134 -34.96 -9.79 -23.82
C PHE A 134 -34.95 -8.35 -23.32
N ASN A 135 -34.14 -7.49 -23.94
CA ASN A 135 -34.07 -6.07 -23.62
C ASN A 135 -34.86 -5.24 -24.64
N GLY A 136 -35.17 -4.00 -24.27
CA GLY A 136 -35.67 -2.99 -25.19
C GLY A 136 -36.99 -3.35 -25.87
N ARG A 137 -37.01 -3.24 -27.21
CA ARG A 137 -38.23 -3.25 -28.04
C ARG A 137 -38.96 -4.60 -28.07
N ALA A 138 -38.27 -5.71 -27.80
CA ALA A 138 -38.87 -7.05 -27.80
C ALA A 138 -39.98 -7.20 -26.74
N ILE A 139 -39.84 -6.50 -25.61
CA ILE A 139 -40.84 -6.50 -24.52
C ILE A 139 -42.14 -5.80 -24.96
N LEU A 140 -42.02 -4.69 -25.70
CA LEU A 140 -43.19 -3.99 -26.25
C LEU A 140 -43.82 -4.80 -27.38
N LEU A 141 -42.99 -5.43 -28.23
CA LEU A 141 -43.45 -6.27 -29.32
C LEU A 141 -44.27 -7.47 -28.80
N SER A 142 -43.90 -8.09 -27.68
CA SER A 142 -44.68 -9.22 -27.13
C SER A 142 -46.08 -8.81 -26.69
N LEU A 143 -46.25 -7.61 -26.11
CA LEU A 143 -47.58 -7.08 -25.76
C LEU A 143 -48.43 -6.86 -27.02
N VAL A 144 -47.84 -6.29 -28.08
CA VAL A 144 -48.52 -6.07 -29.36
C VAL A 144 -48.91 -7.39 -30.02
N VAL A 145 -48.00 -8.38 -30.02
CA VAL A 145 -48.27 -9.72 -30.58
C VAL A 145 -49.38 -10.42 -29.78
N ASN A 146 -49.33 -10.39 -28.44
CA ASN A 146 -50.39 -10.98 -27.60
C ASN A 146 -51.75 -10.33 -27.87
N PHE A 147 -51.79 -8.99 -27.96
CA PHE A 147 -53.00 -8.25 -28.30
C PHE A 147 -53.52 -8.62 -29.70
N GLY A 148 -52.64 -8.70 -30.69
CA GLY A 148 -52.99 -9.11 -32.05
C GLY A 148 -53.58 -10.53 -32.12
N ILE A 149 -53.04 -11.47 -31.34
CA ILE A 149 -53.59 -12.84 -31.23
C ILE A 149 -55.00 -12.79 -30.65
N TYR A 150 -55.25 -12.04 -29.58
CA TYR A 150 -56.59 -11.92 -29.01
C TYR A 150 -57.59 -11.29 -29.97
N LEU A 151 -57.18 -10.26 -30.71
CA LEU A 151 -58.00 -9.60 -31.72
C LEU A 151 -58.32 -10.53 -32.89
N PHE A 152 -57.34 -11.31 -33.35
CA PHE A 152 -57.53 -12.30 -34.41
C PHE A 152 -58.61 -13.32 -34.02
N PHE A 153 -58.51 -13.90 -32.82
CA PHE A 153 -59.52 -14.85 -32.34
C PHE A 153 -60.89 -14.21 -32.08
N ALA A 154 -60.94 -12.94 -31.66
CA ALA A 154 -62.20 -12.20 -31.59
C ALA A 154 -62.88 -12.10 -32.97
N GLY A 155 -62.10 -11.83 -34.02
CA GLY A 155 -62.59 -11.83 -35.40
C GLY A 155 -63.07 -13.21 -35.87
N VAL A 156 -62.33 -14.27 -35.54
CA VAL A 156 -62.73 -15.66 -35.85
C VAL A 156 -64.09 -16.00 -35.21
N ILE A 157 -64.31 -15.59 -33.96
CA ILE A 157 -65.58 -15.79 -33.25
C ILE A 157 -66.70 -14.95 -33.87
N TYR A 158 -66.45 -13.67 -34.16
CA TYR A 158 -67.46 -12.76 -34.72
C TYR A 158 -67.96 -13.19 -36.10
N PHE A 159 -67.04 -13.51 -37.02
CA PHE A 159 -67.38 -13.94 -38.39
C PHE A 159 -67.74 -15.42 -38.49
N ARG A 160 -67.65 -16.17 -37.38
CA ARG A 160 -67.81 -17.64 -37.34
C ARG A 160 -66.94 -18.35 -38.38
N LEU A 161 -65.68 -17.91 -38.49
CA LEU A 161 -64.69 -18.54 -39.35
C LEU A 161 -64.30 -19.90 -38.76
N PHE A 162 -64.45 -20.97 -39.55
CA PHE A 162 -64.16 -22.38 -39.21
C PHE A 162 -65.14 -23.05 -38.21
N ASN A 163 -65.37 -24.36 -38.38
CA ASN A 163 -66.10 -25.18 -37.39
C ASN A 163 -65.16 -25.55 -36.22
N SER A 164 -64.86 -24.58 -35.35
CA SER A 164 -64.05 -24.80 -34.16
C SER A 164 -64.94 -24.90 -32.90
N PRO A 165 -64.54 -25.72 -31.89
CA PRO A 165 -65.18 -25.74 -30.57
C PRO A 165 -65.27 -24.36 -29.90
N LEU A 166 -64.41 -23.41 -30.29
CA LEU A 166 -64.40 -22.04 -29.79
C LEU A 166 -65.71 -21.28 -30.05
N ILE A 167 -66.28 -21.41 -31.25
CA ILE A 167 -67.47 -20.63 -31.68
C ILE A 167 -68.75 -21.15 -31.01
N ALA A 168 -68.80 -22.46 -30.73
CA ALA A 168 -69.97 -23.09 -30.12
C ALA A 168 -70.07 -22.81 -28.61
N MET A 169 -68.97 -22.44 -27.95
CA MET A 169 -68.87 -22.43 -26.49
C MET A 169 -68.89 -21.03 -25.87
N TYR A 170 -68.56 -19.98 -26.61
CA TYR A 170 -68.51 -18.60 -26.09
C TYR A 170 -69.09 -17.57 -27.06
N PRO A 171 -70.02 -16.72 -26.60
CA PRO A 171 -70.38 -15.51 -27.32
C PRO A 171 -69.24 -14.47 -27.25
N LEU A 172 -69.22 -13.54 -28.20
CA LEU A 172 -68.13 -12.57 -28.38
C LEU A 172 -67.92 -11.69 -27.14
N ASP A 173 -68.98 -11.33 -26.44
CA ASP A 173 -68.97 -10.55 -25.20
C ASP A 173 -68.13 -11.23 -24.09
N THR A 174 -68.30 -12.54 -23.92
CA THR A 174 -67.54 -13.31 -22.92
C THR A 174 -66.07 -13.41 -23.30
N TRP A 175 -65.76 -13.57 -24.60
CA TRP A 175 -64.39 -13.56 -25.10
C TRP A 175 -63.69 -12.23 -24.82
N VAL A 176 -64.34 -11.12 -25.17
CA VAL A 176 -63.81 -9.77 -24.95
C VAL A 176 -63.60 -9.50 -23.46
N PHE A 177 -64.53 -9.92 -22.60
CA PHE A 177 -64.39 -9.77 -21.15
C PHE A 177 -63.15 -10.49 -20.60
N ILE A 178 -62.98 -11.78 -20.94
CA ILE A 178 -61.83 -12.58 -20.45
C ILE A 178 -60.51 -12.03 -21.00
N THR A 179 -60.45 -11.78 -22.31
CA THR A 179 -59.21 -11.32 -22.96
C THR A 179 -58.79 -9.93 -22.52
N SER A 180 -59.74 -9.03 -22.24
CA SER A 180 -59.47 -7.71 -21.66
C SER A 180 -58.74 -7.80 -20.32
N ASN A 181 -59.18 -8.70 -19.43
CA ASN A 181 -58.51 -8.94 -18.16
C ASN A 181 -57.08 -9.48 -18.35
N PHE A 182 -56.88 -10.40 -19.29
CA PHE A 182 -55.53 -10.91 -19.59
C PHE A 182 -54.63 -9.86 -20.24
N ILE A 183 -55.15 -8.99 -21.11
CA ILE A 183 -54.39 -7.87 -21.69
C ILE A 183 -53.95 -6.92 -20.58
N PHE A 184 -54.86 -6.55 -19.68
CA PHE A 184 -54.54 -5.73 -18.52
C PHE A 184 -53.46 -6.37 -17.65
N LEU A 185 -53.61 -7.66 -17.31
CA LEU A 185 -52.64 -8.39 -16.49
C LEU A 185 -51.27 -8.50 -17.18
N ASN A 186 -51.23 -8.73 -18.49
CA ASN A 186 -49.99 -8.73 -19.28
C ASN A 186 -49.27 -7.39 -19.17
N ILE A 187 -49.98 -6.28 -19.38
CA ILE A 187 -49.41 -4.93 -19.30
C ILE A 187 -48.88 -4.67 -17.88
N ALA A 188 -49.69 -4.96 -16.86
CA ALA A 188 -49.32 -4.73 -15.46
C ALA A 188 -48.06 -5.52 -15.07
N VAL A 189 -48.03 -6.82 -15.37
CA VAL A 189 -46.90 -7.70 -15.04
C VAL A 189 -45.63 -7.29 -15.78
N VAL A 190 -45.74 -6.94 -17.07
CA VAL A 190 -44.59 -6.47 -17.86
C VAL A 190 -44.02 -5.17 -17.31
N ILE A 191 -44.87 -4.21 -16.92
CA ILE A 191 -44.43 -2.93 -16.34
C ILE A 191 -43.70 -3.17 -15.01
N VAL A 192 -44.28 -3.95 -14.10
CA VAL A 192 -43.71 -4.25 -12.78
C VAL A 192 -42.37 -4.97 -12.93
N LEU A 193 -42.32 -6.04 -13.74
CA LEU A 193 -41.08 -6.79 -13.97
C LEU A 193 -40.01 -5.92 -14.61
N ARG A 194 -40.37 -5.10 -15.59
CA ARG A 194 -39.42 -4.17 -16.22
C ARG A 194 -38.86 -3.18 -15.21
N HIS A 195 -39.69 -2.63 -14.32
CA HIS A 195 -39.24 -1.72 -13.27
C HIS A 195 -38.26 -2.41 -12.30
N ILE A 196 -38.58 -3.63 -11.85
CA ILE A 196 -37.72 -4.42 -10.96
C ILE A 196 -36.36 -4.70 -11.63
N ILE A 197 -36.36 -5.16 -12.88
CA ILE A 197 -35.12 -5.51 -13.59
C ILE A 197 -34.23 -4.28 -13.79
N ILE A 198 -34.81 -3.13 -14.17
CA ILE A 198 -34.05 -1.87 -14.33
C ILE A 198 -33.53 -1.39 -12.96
N GLY A 199 -34.31 -1.54 -11.89
CA GLY A 199 -33.89 -1.19 -10.53
C GLY A 199 -32.70 -2.04 -10.06
N LEU A 200 -32.77 -3.36 -10.29
CA LEU A 200 -31.69 -4.30 -9.99
C LEU A 200 -30.42 -3.95 -10.79
N GLU A 201 -30.57 -3.64 -12.07
CA GLU A 201 -29.44 -3.22 -12.94
C GLU A 201 -28.71 -1.99 -12.37
N LYS A 202 -29.47 -0.96 -12.01
CA LYS A 202 -28.90 0.26 -11.43
C LYS A 202 -28.16 -0.02 -10.12
N ASN A 203 -28.71 -0.89 -9.28
CA ASN A 203 -28.11 -1.24 -8.00
C ASN A 203 -26.81 -2.05 -8.17
N ILE A 204 -26.79 -3.03 -9.07
CA ILE A 204 -25.58 -3.83 -9.36
C ILE A 204 -24.45 -2.91 -9.88
N ILE A 205 -24.74 -2.02 -10.82
CA ILE A 205 -23.76 -1.07 -11.36
C ILE A 205 -23.26 -0.12 -10.26
N LYS A 206 -24.17 0.37 -9.40
CA LYS A 206 -23.82 1.24 -8.28
C LYS A 206 -22.90 0.52 -7.28
N GLU A 207 -23.20 -0.72 -6.96
CA GLU A 207 -22.41 -1.53 -6.05
C GLU A 207 -21.02 -1.83 -6.61
N ALA A 208 -20.93 -2.21 -7.89
CA ALA A 208 -19.64 -2.44 -8.56
C ALA A 208 -18.74 -1.19 -8.54
N ARG A 209 -19.32 -0.02 -8.83
CA ARG A 209 -18.59 1.27 -8.74
C ARG A 209 -18.13 1.58 -7.32
N LEU A 210 -18.98 1.33 -6.31
CA LEU A 210 -18.65 1.60 -4.91
C LEU A 210 -17.50 0.68 -4.44
N ARG A 211 -17.55 -0.61 -4.79
CA ARG A 211 -16.49 -1.58 -4.48
C ARG A 211 -15.16 -1.17 -5.10
N HIS A 212 -15.16 -0.77 -6.38
CA HIS A 212 -13.94 -0.31 -7.05
C HIS A 212 -13.34 0.93 -6.36
N ASN A 213 -14.17 1.92 -6.02
CA ASN A 213 -13.71 3.13 -5.32
C ASN A 213 -13.17 2.82 -3.92
N LEU A 214 -13.79 1.90 -3.19
CA LEU A 214 -13.32 1.46 -1.87
C LEU A 214 -11.96 0.76 -1.97
N GLN A 215 -11.79 -0.15 -2.93
CA GLN A 215 -10.50 -0.82 -3.16
C GLN A 215 -9.39 0.17 -3.48
N ARG A 216 -9.68 1.16 -4.33
CA ARG A 216 -8.73 2.24 -4.65
C ARG A 216 -8.32 3.03 -3.41
N ARG A 217 -9.29 3.47 -2.57
CA ARG A 217 -8.98 4.20 -1.33
C ARG A 217 -8.17 3.39 -0.33
N ILE A 218 -8.46 2.09 -0.22
CA ILE A 218 -7.68 1.18 0.63
C ILE A 218 -6.24 1.13 0.13
N ALA A 219 -6.02 0.91 -1.17
CA ALA A 219 -4.68 0.87 -1.76
C ALA A 219 -3.90 2.17 -1.52
N GLU A 220 -4.52 3.33 -1.77
CA GLU A 220 -3.93 4.66 -1.53
C GLU A 220 -3.55 4.84 -0.04
N THR A 221 -4.44 4.49 0.89
CA THR A 221 -4.19 4.62 2.33
C THR A 221 -3.07 3.68 2.79
N THR A 222 -3.03 2.44 2.29
CA THR A 222 -1.98 1.48 2.64
C THR A 222 -0.61 1.91 2.13
N ALA A 223 -0.53 2.46 0.92
CA ALA A 223 0.72 2.96 0.35
C ALA A 223 1.25 4.16 1.15
N LEU A 224 0.37 5.10 1.52
CA LEU A 224 0.73 6.25 2.34
C LEU A 224 1.23 5.82 3.73
N ASN A 225 0.53 4.88 4.38
CA ASN A 225 0.96 4.36 5.69
C ASN A 225 2.30 3.63 5.62
N ALA A 226 2.56 2.86 4.55
CA ALA A 226 3.86 2.22 4.33
C ALA A 226 4.98 3.26 4.19
N GLN A 227 4.74 4.31 3.38
CA GLN A 227 5.70 5.40 3.19
C GLN A 227 5.98 6.18 4.49
N LEU A 228 4.95 6.45 5.30
CA LEU A 228 5.10 7.07 6.62
C LEU A 228 5.93 6.19 7.55
N THR A 229 5.63 4.89 7.59
CA THR A 229 6.35 3.92 8.43
C THR A 229 7.82 3.81 8.02
N GLU A 230 8.11 3.79 6.71
CA GLU A 230 9.47 3.78 6.17
C GLU A 230 10.23 5.05 6.55
N THR A 231 9.60 6.22 6.38
CA THR A 231 10.19 7.51 6.73
C THR A 231 10.48 7.60 8.23
N GLU A 232 9.54 7.15 9.07
CA GLU A 232 9.70 7.12 10.53
C GLU A 232 10.82 6.16 10.95
N SER A 233 10.88 4.97 10.34
CA SER A 233 11.95 3.99 10.57
C SER A 233 13.31 4.55 10.17
N HIS A 234 13.40 5.22 9.02
CA HIS A 234 14.62 5.85 8.53
C HIS A 234 15.11 6.95 9.49
N TYR A 235 14.21 7.85 9.92
CA TYR A 235 14.51 8.88 10.93
C TYR A 235 15.00 8.27 12.25
N LYS A 236 14.28 7.26 12.76
CA LYS A 236 14.66 6.55 13.99
C LYS A 236 16.05 5.93 13.85
N SER A 237 16.34 5.30 12.71
CA SER A 237 17.65 4.71 12.46
C SER A 237 18.76 5.78 12.44
N LEU A 238 18.57 6.89 11.73
CA LEU A 238 19.56 7.96 11.63
C LEU A 238 19.87 8.60 12.99
N PHE A 239 18.87 8.81 13.84
CA PHE A 239 19.07 9.42 15.16
C PHE A 239 19.60 8.41 16.19
N PHE A 240 18.90 7.28 16.38
CA PHE A 240 19.21 6.33 17.46
C PHE A 240 20.48 5.50 17.21
N ARG A 241 20.82 5.23 15.94
CA ARG A 241 22.02 4.47 15.56
C ARG A 241 23.21 5.37 15.20
N ASN A 242 23.08 6.70 15.28
CA ASN A 242 24.21 7.58 15.07
C ASN A 242 25.34 7.26 16.07
N PRO A 243 26.59 7.10 15.62
CA PRO A 243 27.71 6.79 16.52
C PRO A 243 28.09 7.97 17.43
N SER A 244 27.75 9.20 17.05
CA SER A 244 28.00 10.38 17.88
C SER A 244 26.87 10.58 18.89
N PRO A 245 27.17 10.93 20.16
CA PRO A 245 26.14 11.36 21.11
C PRO A 245 25.27 12.48 20.57
N MET A 246 23.97 12.26 20.59
CA MET A 246 22.98 13.24 20.18
C MET A 246 21.83 13.29 21.17
N TRP A 247 21.27 14.48 21.32
CA TRP A 247 20.03 14.67 22.06
C TRP A 247 19.26 15.89 21.59
N ILE A 248 17.96 15.87 21.86
CA ILE A 248 17.04 16.98 21.70
C ILE A 248 16.67 17.42 23.11
N PHE A 249 16.72 18.73 23.37
CA PHE A 249 16.30 19.31 24.64
C PHE A 249 15.37 20.50 24.42
N ASP A 250 14.56 20.75 25.42
CA ASP A 250 13.63 21.88 25.46
C ASP A 250 14.37 23.16 25.86
N PRO A 251 14.37 24.23 25.05
CA PRO A 251 15.09 25.46 25.38
C PRO A 251 14.52 26.20 26.60
N ASP A 252 13.22 26.05 26.90
CA ASP A 252 12.56 26.73 28.03
C ASP A 252 12.84 26.00 29.35
N THR A 253 12.71 24.67 29.35
CA THR A 253 12.86 23.85 30.58
C THR A 253 14.25 23.25 30.75
N LEU A 254 15.06 23.26 29.69
CA LEU A 254 16.38 22.64 29.59
C LEU A 254 16.38 21.12 29.78
N GLN A 255 15.20 20.49 29.75
CA GLN A 255 14.99 19.06 29.91
C GLN A 255 15.35 18.30 28.64
N PHE A 256 15.95 17.11 28.78
CA PHE A 256 16.12 16.23 27.63
C PHE A 256 14.77 15.68 27.16
N LEU A 257 14.46 15.88 25.89
CA LEU A 257 13.27 15.33 25.23
C LEU A 257 13.57 13.98 24.59
N GLN A 258 14.78 13.84 24.02
CA GLN A 258 15.21 12.62 23.36
C GLN A 258 16.73 12.52 23.37
N VAL A 259 17.30 11.36 23.69
CA VAL A 259 18.75 11.10 23.54
C VAL A 259 19.00 9.98 22.52
N ASN A 260 20.21 9.73 22.04
CA ASN A 260 20.47 8.56 21.19
C ASN A 260 21.22 7.45 21.94
N GLY A 261 21.46 6.31 21.28
CA GLY A 261 22.17 5.20 21.90
C GLY A 261 23.63 5.54 22.24
N ALA A 262 24.28 6.39 21.44
CA ALA A 262 25.65 6.81 21.70
C ALA A 262 25.78 7.67 22.96
N ALA A 263 24.83 8.60 23.19
CA ALA A 263 24.80 9.41 24.40
C ALA A 263 24.63 8.55 25.66
N ILE A 264 23.73 7.56 25.62
CA ILE A 264 23.55 6.59 26.73
C ILE A 264 24.86 5.86 27.05
N ARG A 265 25.56 5.36 26.03
CA ARG A 265 26.81 4.62 26.22
C ARG A 265 27.94 5.50 26.75
N GLN A 266 28.08 6.72 26.24
CA GLN A 266 29.18 7.62 26.62
C GLN A 266 28.98 8.21 28.02
N TYR A 267 27.77 8.64 28.36
CA TYR A 267 27.50 9.30 29.64
C TYR A 267 27.13 8.31 30.75
N GLY A 268 26.70 7.10 30.41
CA GLY A 268 26.40 6.02 31.35
C GLY A 268 25.04 6.11 32.05
N PHE A 269 24.19 7.06 31.68
CA PHE A 269 22.81 7.16 32.18
C PHE A 269 21.84 6.33 31.32
N THR A 270 20.80 5.79 31.95
CA THR A 270 19.73 5.12 31.20
C THR A 270 18.85 6.13 30.47
N ARG A 271 18.00 5.61 29.57
CA ARG A 271 17.02 6.43 28.86
C ARG A 271 16.05 7.12 29.84
N GLU A 272 15.58 6.38 30.84
CA GLU A 272 14.63 6.89 31.81
C GLU A 272 15.25 7.99 32.68
N GLU A 273 16.52 7.82 33.07
CA GLU A 273 17.28 8.83 33.81
C GLU A 273 17.42 10.12 32.99
N PHE A 274 17.82 10.02 31.72
CA PHE A 274 17.91 11.19 30.85
C PHE A 274 16.60 11.96 30.74
N ASN A 275 15.45 11.27 30.68
CA ASN A 275 14.15 11.92 30.56
C ASN A 275 13.77 12.76 31.79
N THR A 276 14.33 12.49 32.97
CA THR A 276 14.09 13.28 34.19
C THR A 276 15.19 14.31 34.44
N MET A 277 16.26 14.30 33.64
CA MET A 277 17.40 15.19 33.77
C MET A 277 17.27 16.41 32.84
N THR A 278 18.09 17.41 33.15
CA THR A 278 18.31 18.60 32.34
C THR A 278 19.75 18.64 31.83
N ILE A 279 20.02 19.48 30.82
CA ILE A 279 21.40 19.67 30.32
C ILE A 279 22.35 20.28 31.37
N LYS A 280 21.85 20.71 32.53
CA LYS A 280 22.67 21.18 33.66
C LYS A 280 23.30 20.01 34.42
N ASP A 281 22.62 18.87 34.49
CA ASP A 281 23.01 17.72 35.32
C ASP A 281 24.22 16.97 34.75
N ILE A 282 24.53 17.16 33.47
CA ILE A 282 25.71 16.59 32.80
C ILE A 282 26.93 17.53 32.84
N ARG A 283 26.90 18.59 33.65
CA ARG A 283 27.98 19.58 33.75
C ARG A 283 28.52 19.68 35.18
N PRO A 284 29.81 20.01 35.35
CA PRO A 284 30.35 20.38 36.66
C PRO A 284 29.62 21.62 37.22
N PRO A 285 29.34 21.69 38.54
CA PRO A 285 28.58 22.79 39.15
C PRO A 285 29.15 24.17 38.83
N GLU A 286 30.48 24.29 38.82
CA GLU A 286 31.22 25.51 38.54
C GLU A 286 31.02 26.04 37.10
N LYS A 287 30.62 25.19 36.17
CA LYS A 287 30.44 25.53 34.75
C LYS A 287 28.98 25.79 34.37
N ILE A 288 28.04 25.66 35.30
CA ILE A 288 26.61 25.90 35.04
C ILE A 288 26.33 27.39 34.80
N GLY A 289 27.06 28.31 35.47
CA GLY A 289 26.93 29.75 35.22
C GLY A 289 27.21 30.12 33.76
N ASN A 290 28.34 29.66 33.24
CA ASN A 290 28.74 29.89 31.84
C ASN A 290 27.71 29.34 30.83
N LEU A 291 27.04 28.22 31.17
CA LEU A 291 25.96 27.69 30.32
C LEU A 291 24.81 28.69 30.19
N ILE A 292 24.34 29.24 31.31
CA ILE A 292 23.18 30.14 31.32
C ILE A 292 23.50 31.40 30.53
N GLU A 293 24.67 32.01 30.77
CA GLU A 293 25.13 33.18 30.00
C GLU A 293 25.23 32.87 28.50
N THR A 294 25.76 31.70 28.13
CA THR A 294 25.85 31.28 26.73
C THR A 294 24.46 31.13 26.12
N LEU A 295 23.50 30.54 26.83
CA LEU A 295 22.13 30.35 26.34
C LEU A 295 21.39 31.68 26.17
N GLU A 296 21.59 32.65 27.06
CA GLU A 296 20.97 33.98 27.00
C GLU A 296 21.51 34.83 25.84
N GLN A 297 22.78 34.67 25.49
CA GLN A 297 23.43 35.42 24.40
C GLN A 297 23.26 34.77 23.02
N LEU A 298 22.81 33.52 22.96
CA LEU A 298 22.69 32.76 21.71
C LEU A 298 21.42 33.15 20.94
N ASP A 299 21.59 33.59 19.69
CA ASP A 299 20.50 33.59 18.72
C ASP A 299 20.07 32.13 18.45
N HIS A 300 18.87 31.77 18.92
CA HIS A 300 18.34 30.42 18.80
C HIS A 300 18.16 29.95 17.35
N ASN A 301 18.20 30.84 16.36
CA ASN A 301 18.08 30.48 14.94
C ASN A 301 19.41 30.15 14.26
N VAL A 302 20.55 30.41 14.91
CA VAL A 302 21.88 30.17 14.33
C VAL A 302 22.50 28.91 14.93
N PRO A 303 23.15 28.03 14.13
CA PRO A 303 23.93 26.92 14.65
C PRO A 303 25.09 27.45 15.51
N SER A 304 25.23 26.91 16.72
CA SER A 304 26.31 27.29 17.64
C SER A 304 27.29 26.14 17.84
N ILE A 305 28.55 26.49 18.05
CA ILE A 305 29.63 25.56 18.38
C ILE A 305 30.31 26.08 19.64
N SER A 306 30.44 25.24 20.66
CA SER A 306 31.08 25.60 21.93
C SER A 306 31.86 24.42 22.49
N THR A 307 33.04 24.68 23.05
CA THR A 307 33.79 23.68 23.80
C THR A 307 33.48 23.82 25.29
N VAL A 308 33.00 22.74 25.90
CA VAL A 308 32.55 22.71 27.30
C VAL A 308 33.08 21.46 28.00
N ILE A 309 33.07 21.47 29.33
CA ILE A 309 33.40 20.29 30.14
C ILE A 309 32.09 19.65 30.58
N HIS A 310 31.94 18.36 30.28
CA HIS A 310 30.83 17.54 30.71
C HIS A 310 31.27 16.50 31.73
N LYS A 311 30.30 15.94 32.45
CA LYS A 311 30.48 14.93 33.48
C LYS A 311 29.58 13.73 33.20
N ALA A 312 30.15 12.53 33.23
CA ALA A 312 29.42 11.26 33.13
C ALA A 312 28.87 10.80 34.48
N LYS A 313 27.99 9.79 34.49
CA LYS A 313 27.38 9.23 35.71
C LYS A 313 28.39 8.75 36.75
N ASN A 314 29.51 8.18 36.28
CA ASN A 314 30.62 7.74 37.14
C ASN A 314 31.48 8.90 37.70
N GLY A 315 31.14 10.15 37.36
CA GLY A 315 31.83 11.34 37.79
C GLY A 315 33.02 11.76 36.91
N LYS A 316 33.38 10.99 35.88
CA LYS A 316 34.47 11.33 34.95
C LYS A 316 34.13 12.61 34.20
N GLU A 317 35.03 13.58 34.24
CA GLU A 317 34.97 14.80 33.44
C GLU A 317 35.72 14.65 32.13
N PHE A 318 35.21 15.28 31.08
CA PHE A 318 35.77 15.21 29.73
C PHE A 318 35.39 16.44 28.91
N HIS A 319 36.23 16.79 27.93
CA HIS A 319 36.02 17.93 27.05
C HIS A 319 35.14 17.54 25.87
N VAL A 320 34.13 18.38 25.60
CA VAL A 320 33.13 18.13 24.58
C VAL A 320 32.99 19.36 23.68
N GLU A 321 33.13 19.15 22.37
CA GLU A 321 32.64 20.09 21.37
C GLU A 321 31.14 19.85 21.19
N VAL A 322 30.34 20.82 21.61
CA VAL A 322 28.89 20.82 21.48
C VAL A 322 28.52 21.63 20.26
N ARG A 323 27.85 20.98 19.30
CA ARG A 323 27.20 21.64 18.17
C ARG A 323 25.70 21.64 18.41
N CYS A 324 25.07 22.81 18.36
CA CYS A 324 23.66 22.96 18.67
C CYS A 324 22.93 23.69 17.55
N SER A 325 21.81 23.13 17.09
CA SER A 325 20.96 23.73 16.05
C SER A 325 19.49 23.66 16.43
N SER A 326 18.68 24.59 15.89
CA SER A 326 17.22 24.56 16.07
C SER A 326 16.58 23.53 15.13
N ILE A 327 15.58 22.81 15.63
CA ILE A 327 14.77 21.86 14.86
C ILE A 327 13.30 21.99 15.25
N VAL A 328 12.39 21.61 14.36
CA VAL A 328 10.98 21.45 14.73
C VAL A 328 10.77 20.02 15.21
N TYR A 329 10.44 19.86 16.49
CA TYR A 329 10.14 18.57 17.08
C TYR A 329 8.78 18.65 17.79
N ARG A 330 7.86 17.73 17.45
CA ARG A 330 6.46 17.72 17.94
C ARG A 330 5.74 19.08 17.78
N GLY A 331 6.03 19.81 16.71
CA GLY A 331 5.40 21.10 16.39
C GLY A 331 5.94 22.29 17.19
N LYS A 332 6.97 22.10 18.01
CA LYS A 332 7.66 23.15 18.76
C LYS A 332 9.11 23.28 18.29
N SER A 333 9.68 24.48 18.45
CA SER A 333 11.07 24.77 18.13
C SER A 333 11.95 24.28 19.27
N GLU A 334 12.64 23.17 19.06
CA GLU A 334 13.49 22.51 20.05
C GLU A 334 14.96 22.56 19.63
N ARG A 335 15.88 22.20 20.53
CA ARG A 335 17.33 22.26 20.26
C ARG A 335 17.90 20.86 20.08
N LEU A 336 18.46 20.58 18.91
CA LEU A 336 19.25 19.39 18.63
C LEU A 336 20.72 19.65 18.98
N VAL A 337 21.33 18.72 19.70
CA VAL A 337 22.74 18.75 20.07
C VAL A 337 23.44 17.52 19.53
N ILE A 338 24.63 17.74 18.97
CA ILE A 338 25.63 16.71 18.72
C ILE A 338 26.82 17.03 19.61
N ALA A 339 27.24 16.06 20.42
CA ALA A 339 28.34 16.21 21.35
C ALA A 339 29.49 15.28 20.96
N ARG A 340 30.62 15.88 20.60
CA ARG A 340 31.85 15.16 20.24
C ARG A 340 32.83 15.25 21.40
N ASP A 341 33.26 14.10 21.90
CA ASP A 341 34.40 14.05 22.82
C ASP A 341 35.66 14.49 22.09
N ILE A 342 36.35 15.48 22.63
CA ILE A 342 37.61 16.01 22.09
C ILE A 342 38.73 15.97 23.13
N THR A 343 38.54 15.24 24.24
CA THR A 343 39.51 15.15 25.35
C THR A 343 40.85 14.64 24.85
N GLU A 344 40.84 13.54 24.11
CA GLU A 344 42.05 12.95 23.52
C GLU A 344 42.75 13.93 22.56
N SER A 345 41.98 14.65 21.73
CA SER A 345 42.53 15.66 20.83
C SER A 345 43.20 16.80 21.59
N ILE A 346 42.59 17.29 22.68
CA ILE A 346 43.15 18.36 23.51
C ILE A 346 44.43 17.88 24.19
N LEU A 347 44.43 16.68 24.77
CA LEU A 347 45.60 16.10 25.43
C LEU A 347 46.77 15.93 24.45
N TYR A 348 46.51 15.45 23.23
CA TYR A 348 47.54 15.35 22.19
C TYR A 348 48.08 16.72 21.77
N THR A 349 47.21 17.72 21.56
CA THR A 349 47.65 19.07 21.21
C THR A 349 48.53 19.66 22.32
N GLN A 350 48.14 19.51 23.58
CA GLN A 350 48.92 19.97 24.73
C GLN A 350 50.29 19.28 24.83
N ALA A 351 50.34 17.96 24.59
CA ALA A 351 51.59 17.22 24.56
C ALA A 351 52.54 17.74 23.46
N ILE A 352 52.01 17.95 22.24
CA ILE A 352 52.78 18.50 21.12
C ILE A 352 53.27 19.93 21.42
N GLU A 353 52.43 20.78 22.02
CA GLU A 353 52.81 22.14 22.40
C GLU A 353 53.92 22.17 23.45
N LYS A 354 53.84 21.30 24.47
CA LYS A 354 54.90 21.11 25.47
C LYS A 354 56.21 20.71 24.78
N GLN A 355 56.15 19.74 23.87
CA GLN A 355 57.32 19.24 23.13
C GLN A 355 57.95 20.30 22.21
N ASN A 356 57.12 21.07 21.49
CA ASN A 356 57.59 22.17 20.64
C ASN A 356 58.26 23.29 21.46
N THR A 357 57.74 23.58 22.65
CA THR A 357 58.32 24.59 23.54
C THR A 357 59.71 24.14 24.00
N GLN A 358 59.87 22.88 24.42
CA GLN A 358 61.17 22.31 24.80
C GLN A 358 62.18 22.32 23.65
N LEU A 359 61.76 21.96 22.43
CA LEU A 359 62.64 22.01 21.24
C LEU A 359 63.12 23.44 20.93
N ARG A 360 62.25 24.44 21.09
CA ARG A 360 62.63 25.86 20.91
C ARG A 360 63.66 26.31 21.94
N GLU A 361 63.53 25.89 23.20
CA GLU A 361 64.52 26.19 24.24
C GLU A 361 65.89 25.58 23.91
N ILE A 362 65.94 24.33 23.44
CA ILE A 362 67.19 23.67 23.02
C ILE A 362 67.84 24.41 21.85
N ALA A 363 67.06 24.74 20.81
CA ALA A 363 67.56 25.47 19.64
C ALA A 363 68.08 26.87 20.01
N TYR A 364 67.44 27.54 20.98
CA TYR A 364 67.90 28.81 21.53
C TYR A 364 69.25 28.68 22.25
N MET A 365 69.40 27.68 23.14
CA MET A 365 70.67 27.40 23.83
C MET A 365 71.81 27.09 22.85
N GLN A 366 71.55 26.28 21.83
CA GLN A 366 72.53 25.95 20.78
C GLN A 366 72.97 27.20 20.01
N SER A 367 72.06 28.13 19.71
CA SER A 367 72.40 29.29 18.89
C SER A 367 73.12 30.40 19.66
N HIS A 368 72.74 30.63 20.92
CA HIS A 368 73.26 31.75 21.71
C HIS A 368 74.35 31.37 22.71
N ILE A 369 74.22 30.22 23.38
CA ILE A 369 75.09 29.87 24.51
C ILE A 369 76.32 29.10 24.01
N VAL A 370 76.17 28.20 23.03
CA VAL A 370 77.30 27.48 22.42
C VAL A 370 78.20 28.39 21.57
N ARG A 371 77.61 29.40 20.92
CA ARG A 371 78.35 30.28 20.01
C ARG A 371 79.38 31.15 20.75
N ALA A 372 79.09 31.60 21.97
CA ALA A 372 79.99 32.45 22.75
C ALA A 372 81.37 31.82 23.04
N PRO A 373 81.49 30.63 23.66
CA PRO A 373 82.77 29.98 23.87
C PRO A 373 83.44 29.56 22.57
N LEU A 374 82.68 29.13 21.56
CA LEU A 374 83.23 28.75 20.26
C LEU A 374 83.89 29.95 19.56
N CYS A 375 83.25 31.12 19.55
CA CYS A 375 83.84 32.33 19.00
C CYS A 375 85.10 32.76 19.77
N ARG A 376 85.12 32.61 21.11
CA ARG A 376 86.33 32.86 21.92
C ARG A 376 87.46 31.92 21.50
N ILE A 377 87.18 30.62 21.34
CA ILE A 377 88.18 29.63 20.89
C ILE A 377 88.73 29.99 19.51
N LEU A 378 87.85 30.26 18.54
CA LEU A 378 88.25 30.61 17.18
C LEU A 378 89.03 31.93 17.11
N GLY A 379 88.78 32.88 18.00
CA GLY A 379 89.52 34.14 18.09
C GLY A 379 90.90 33.98 18.76
N LEU A 380 91.02 33.08 19.73
CA LEU A 380 92.26 32.83 20.48
C LEU A 380 93.25 31.91 19.73
N ILE A 381 92.76 30.95 18.93
CA ILE A 381 93.62 30.02 18.18
C ILE A 381 94.67 30.73 17.29
N PRO A 382 94.32 31.74 16.46
CA PRO A 382 95.28 32.44 15.62
C PRO A 382 96.27 33.31 16.39
N MET A 383 95.98 33.62 17.66
CA MET A 383 96.84 34.43 18.52
C MET A 383 98.00 33.62 19.12
N ILE A 384 97.99 32.29 19.00
CA ILE A 384 99.11 31.43 19.38
C ILE A 384 100.22 31.59 18.36
N ASN A 385 101.34 32.18 18.77
CA ASN A 385 102.54 32.32 17.94
C ASN A 385 103.61 31.29 18.36
N ALA A 386 104.16 30.55 17.40
CA ALA A 386 105.06 29.42 17.66
C ALA A 386 106.47 29.81 18.15
N ASP A 387 106.88 31.07 17.93
CA ASP A 387 108.28 31.51 18.10
C ASP A 387 108.52 32.55 19.23
N SER A 388 107.57 32.76 20.16
CA SER A 388 107.73 33.75 21.25
C SER A 388 107.39 33.24 22.65
N ASP A 389 108.15 33.73 23.63
CA ASP A 389 108.33 33.24 25.01
C ASP A 389 107.05 32.99 25.86
N SER A 390 106.97 31.74 26.34
CA SER A 390 106.44 31.12 27.58
C SER A 390 105.31 31.70 28.47
N GLU A 391 104.92 32.98 28.51
CA GLU A 391 103.83 33.44 29.43
C GLU A 391 102.50 33.79 28.74
N VAL A 392 102.52 34.61 27.69
CA VAL A 392 101.28 35.01 26.99
C VAL A 392 100.60 33.82 26.31
N ASN A 393 101.37 32.90 25.74
CA ASN A 393 100.85 31.66 25.17
C ASN A 393 100.22 30.77 26.26
N LYS A 394 100.75 30.74 27.49
CA LYS A 394 100.15 29.99 28.60
C LYS A 394 98.82 30.61 29.03
N GLU A 395 98.72 31.94 29.02
CA GLU A 395 97.47 32.65 29.33
C GLU A 395 96.40 32.42 28.25
N ILE A 396 96.76 32.49 26.96
CA ILE A 396 95.87 32.15 25.84
C ILE A 396 95.40 30.69 25.91
N ILE A 397 96.31 29.76 26.21
CA ILE A 397 95.98 28.33 26.42
C ILE A 397 95.01 28.17 27.59
N SER A 398 95.21 28.90 28.70
CA SER A 398 94.28 28.87 29.84
C SER A 398 92.88 29.39 29.49
N PHE A 399 92.79 30.46 28.68
CA PHE A 399 91.49 30.96 28.19
C PHE A 399 90.82 30.02 27.18
N LEU A 400 91.61 29.32 26.36
CA LEU A 400 91.13 28.26 25.47
C LEU A 400 90.60 27.07 26.27
N GLU A 401 91.34 26.61 27.28
CA GLU A 401 90.91 25.55 28.18
C GLU A 401 89.61 25.93 28.91
N THR A 402 89.52 27.16 29.44
CA THR A 402 88.31 27.65 30.10
C THR A 402 87.13 27.70 29.12
N SER A 403 87.33 28.22 27.90
CA SER A 403 86.27 28.27 26.89
C SER A 403 85.86 26.89 26.39
N ALA A 404 86.81 25.94 26.31
CA ALA A 404 86.54 24.56 25.93
C ALA A 404 85.77 23.81 27.02
N GLN A 405 86.11 24.02 28.30
CA GLN A 405 85.37 23.49 29.45
C GLN A 405 83.97 24.08 29.53
N GLU A 406 83.82 25.38 29.29
CA GLU A 406 82.51 26.04 29.24
C GLU A 406 81.66 25.49 28.10
N LEU A 407 82.23 25.33 26.90
CA LEU A 407 81.56 24.69 25.77
C LEU A 407 81.12 23.25 26.09
N ASP A 408 82.00 22.45 26.69
CA ASP A 408 81.69 21.08 27.11
C ASP A 408 80.53 21.05 28.14
N SER A 409 80.52 21.98 29.09
CA SER A 409 79.44 22.10 30.08
C SER A 409 78.10 22.45 29.43
N VAL A 410 78.10 23.34 28.43
CA VAL A 410 76.88 23.72 27.69
C VAL A 410 76.39 22.55 26.84
N ILE A 411 77.30 21.80 26.19
CA ILE A 411 76.94 20.61 25.43
C ILE A 411 76.33 19.54 26.34
N LYS A 412 76.93 19.28 27.50
CA LYS A 412 76.36 18.35 28.51
C LYS A 412 74.97 18.77 28.95
N ALA A 413 74.77 20.06 29.25
CA ALA A 413 73.46 20.58 29.63
C ALA A 413 72.39 20.44 28.53
N ILE A 414 72.79 20.49 27.25
CA ILE A 414 71.90 20.22 26.11
C ILE A 414 71.58 18.72 26.03
N VAL A 415 72.59 17.84 26.13
CA VAL A 415 72.44 16.38 26.07
C VAL A 415 71.52 15.88 27.19
N ASP A 416 71.74 16.32 28.42
CA ASP A 416 70.91 15.94 29.58
C ASP A 416 69.43 16.35 29.40
N ARG A 417 69.18 17.50 28.77
CA ARG A 417 67.80 17.94 28.46
C ARG A 417 67.17 17.13 27.35
N THR A 418 67.94 16.76 26.32
CA THR A 418 67.43 15.87 25.25
C THR A 418 67.16 14.45 25.74
N GLU A 419 68.00 13.88 26.62
CA GLU A 419 67.77 12.53 27.17
C GLU A 419 66.55 12.48 28.10
N ASN A 420 66.32 13.52 28.90
CA ASN A 420 65.09 13.63 29.69
C ASN A 420 63.84 13.79 28.81
N THR A 421 63.98 14.20 27.55
CA THR A 421 62.85 14.29 26.60
C THR A 421 62.40 12.90 26.12
N ASP A 422 63.31 11.92 26.03
CA ASP A 422 63.00 10.55 25.62
C ASP A 422 62.36 9.70 26.74
N ILE A 423 62.56 10.06 28.00
CA ILE A 423 61.99 9.35 29.16
C ILE A 423 60.51 9.70 29.37
N ASP A 424 60.14 10.97 29.16
CA ASP A 424 58.74 11.45 29.22
C ASP A 424 57.87 10.91 28.07
N LEU A 425 58.46 10.33 27.01
CA LEU A 425 57.76 9.79 25.83
C LEU A 425 57.31 8.31 25.98
N LYS A 426 57.69 7.63 27.07
CA LYS A 426 57.40 6.19 27.30
C LYS A 426 56.39 5.90 28.41
N GLN A 427 55.81 6.94 29.02
CA GLN A 427 54.65 6.82 29.93
C GLN A 427 53.41 7.33 29.23
#